data_AF-A0A835CZ70-F1
#
_entry.id   AF-A0A835CZ70-F1
#
_cell.length_a   1.000
_cell.length_b   1.000
_cell.length_c   1.000
_cell.angle_alpha   90.00
_cell.angle_beta   90.00
_cell.angle_gamma   90.00
#
_symmetry.space_group_name_H-M   'P 1'
#
loop_
_entity.id
_entity.type
_entity.pdbx_description
1 polymer ?
#
loop_
_entity_poly.entity_id
_entity_poly.type
_entity_poly.pdbx_seq_one_letter_code
_entity_poly.pdbx_strand_id
1 'polypeptide(L)'
;MQIASFLLYLSDVKEGGETMFPFESGLNMDVGYDYKKCIGLKVKPRQGDGLLFYSVFANGTIDQASLHGSCPVIEGEKWVATKWIRDQDQEE
;
A
#
# COMPACT_ATOMS: atom_id res chain seq x y z
N MET A 1 0.83 -3.42 17.91
CA MET A 1 -0.06 -3.00 16.80
C MET A 1 0.80 -2.56 15.62
N GLN A 2 0.42 -2.84 14.37
CA GLN A 2 1.11 -2.27 13.19
C GLN A 2 0.68 -0.82 13.02
N ILE A 3 1.63 0.10 13.10
CA ILE A 3 1.36 1.54 13.03
C ILE A 3 1.65 2.12 11.64
N ALA A 4 2.56 1.48 10.89
CA ALA A 4 2.89 1.89 9.54
C ALA A 4 3.42 0.70 8.72
N SER A 5 3.38 0.86 7.41
CA SER A 5 4.01 -0.05 6.45
C SER A 5 4.99 0.74 5.60
N PHE A 6 6.18 0.18 5.41
CA PHE A 6 7.14 0.67 4.44
C PHE A 6 7.29 -0.38 3.33
N LEU A 7 6.95 0.02 2.10
CA LEU A 7 7.13 -0.79 0.90
C LEU A 7 8.35 -0.28 0.13
N LEU A 8 9.32 -1.15 -0.10
CA LEU A 8 10.45 -0.88 -0.97
C LEU A 8 10.24 -1.59 -2.30
N TYR A 9 10.18 -0.83 -3.40
CA TYR A 9 10.09 -1.39 -4.74
C TYR A 9 11.46 -1.89 -5.20
N LEU A 10 11.55 -3.19 -5.49
CA LEU A 10 12.80 -3.86 -5.87
C LEU A 10 12.94 -4.01 -7.39
N SER A 11 11.88 -3.75 -8.15
CA SER A 11 11.88 -3.76 -9.61
C SER A 11 11.04 -2.60 -10.19
N ASP A 12 11.41 -2.17 -11.39
CA ASP A 12 10.52 -1.38 -12.24
C ASP A 12 9.47 -2.30 -12.86
N VAL A 13 8.22 -1.83 -12.93
CA VAL A 13 7.14 -2.55 -13.64
C VAL A 13 6.79 -1.80 -14.92
N LYS A 14 6.76 -2.54 -16.04
CA LYS A 14 6.50 -1.96 -17.35
C LYS A 14 5.06 -1.47 -17.46
N GLU A 15 4.09 -2.33 -17.15
CA GLU A 15 2.67 -2.00 -17.16
C GLU A 15 1.90 -2.64 -15.99
N GLY A 16 1.03 -1.86 -15.34
CA GLY A 16 0.29 -2.26 -14.15
C GLY A 16 1.16 -2.32 -12.89
N GLY A 17 0.74 -3.14 -11.92
CA GLY A 17 1.50 -3.39 -10.70
C GLY A 17 1.54 -2.21 -9.72
N GLU A 18 0.70 -1.20 -9.86
CA GLU A 18 0.62 -0.08 -8.93
C GLU A 18 0.24 -0.56 -7.53
N THR A 19 0.73 0.15 -6.51
CA THR A 19 0.16 0.07 -5.17
C THR A 19 -1.00 1.06 -5.11
N MET A 20 -2.22 0.54 -4.94
CA MET A 20 -3.44 1.36 -4.89
C MET A 20 -3.91 1.61 -3.46
N PHE A 21 -4.56 2.75 -3.25
CA PHE A 21 -5.29 3.11 -2.04
C PHE A 21 -6.74 3.44 -2.44
N PRO A 22 -7.67 2.46 -2.41
CA PRO A 22 -9.01 2.63 -2.94
C PRO A 22 -9.85 3.68 -2.19
N PHE A 23 -9.57 3.86 -0.89
CA PHE A 23 -10.34 4.73 0.01
C PHE A 23 -9.62 6.04 0.37
N GLU A 24 -8.56 6.37 -0.37
CA GLU A 24 -7.87 7.65 -0.22
C GLU A 24 -8.88 8.81 -0.32
N SER A 25 -8.75 9.80 0.57
CA SER A 25 -9.67 10.93 0.72
C SER A 25 -11.16 10.55 0.93
N GLY A 26 -11.45 9.34 1.43
CA GLY A 26 -12.82 8.87 1.68
C GLY A 26 -13.61 8.50 0.41
N LEU A 27 -12.92 8.38 -0.73
CA LEU A 27 -13.55 7.96 -1.99
C LEU A 27 -13.89 6.47 -1.97
N ASN A 28 -14.87 6.05 -2.78
CA ASN A 28 -15.24 4.65 -3.01
C ASN A 28 -15.61 3.83 -1.76
N MET A 29 -15.90 4.46 -0.61
CA MET A 29 -16.27 3.76 0.63
C MET A 29 -17.60 2.98 0.53
N ASP A 30 -18.44 3.35 -0.44
CA ASP A 30 -19.69 2.69 -0.82
C ASP A 30 -19.47 1.48 -1.75
N VAL A 31 -18.31 1.41 -2.41
CA VAL A 31 -17.95 0.33 -3.32
C VAL A 31 -17.24 -0.77 -2.54
N GLY A 32 -17.83 -1.97 -2.51
CA GLY A 32 -17.18 -3.14 -1.92
C GLY A 32 -15.78 -3.37 -2.48
N TYR A 33 -14.83 -3.77 -1.62
CA TYR A 33 -13.43 -3.95 -1.98
C TYR A 33 -13.25 -5.07 -3.04
N ASP A 34 -12.70 -4.70 -4.20
CA ASP A 34 -12.32 -5.63 -5.26
C ASP A 34 -10.86 -5.35 -5.67
N TYR A 35 -9.97 -6.29 -5.35
CA TYR A 35 -8.54 -6.18 -5.61
C TYR A 35 -8.20 -6.06 -7.10
N LYS A 36 -9.11 -6.44 -8.02
CA LYS A 36 -8.91 -6.32 -9.47
C LYS A 36 -9.23 -4.94 -10.02
N LYS A 37 -10.07 -4.15 -9.34
CA LYS A 37 -10.57 -2.87 -9.89
C LYS A 37 -9.52 -1.78 -9.99
N CYS A 38 -8.39 -1.88 -9.25
CA CYS A 38 -7.28 -0.93 -9.34
C CYS A 38 -7.75 0.55 -9.34
N ILE A 39 -8.49 0.94 -8.30
CA ILE A 39 -9.14 2.25 -8.14
C ILE A 39 -8.47 3.10 -7.04
N GLY A 40 -8.80 4.39 -7.01
CA GLY A 40 -8.28 5.34 -6.04
C GLY A 40 -6.89 5.85 -6.39
N LEU A 41 -6.13 6.29 -5.38
CA LEU A 41 -4.74 6.73 -5.56
C LEU A 41 -3.88 5.54 -5.97
N LYS A 42 -2.99 5.74 -6.95
CA LYS A 42 -2.10 4.69 -7.48
C LYS A 42 -0.66 5.17 -7.49
N VAL A 43 0.23 4.35 -6.93
CA VAL A 43 1.67 4.59 -6.91
C VAL A 43 2.34 3.58 -7.82
N LYS A 44 2.96 4.05 -8.91
CA LYS A 44 3.68 3.19 -9.86
C LYS A 44 4.99 2.70 -9.21
N PRO A 45 5.27 1.39 -9.21
CA PRO A 45 6.52 0.85 -8.68
C PRO A 45 7.69 1.28 -9.58
N ARG A 46 8.72 1.82 -8.94
CA ARG A 46 9.99 2.20 -9.56
C ARG A 46 11.11 1.67 -8.69
N GLN A 47 12.09 1.00 -9.28
CA GLN A 47 13.14 0.34 -8.52
C GLN A 47 13.88 1.35 -7.63
N GLY A 48 14.00 1.01 -6.34
CA GLY A 48 14.65 1.84 -5.32
C GLY A 48 13.73 2.80 -4.57
N ASP A 49 12.54 3.09 -5.08
CA ASP A 49 11.59 3.97 -4.40
C ASP A 49 10.99 3.29 -3.16
N GLY A 50 10.84 4.08 -2.08
CA GLY A 50 10.21 3.67 -0.83
C GLY A 50 8.87 4.38 -0.62
N LEU A 51 7.83 3.61 -0.28
CA LEU A 51 6.50 4.10 0.04
C LEU A 51 6.18 3.82 1.51
N LEU A 52 6.10 4.89 2.30
CA LEU A 52 5.68 4.84 3.71
C LEU A 52 4.24 5.31 3.84
N PHE A 53 3.42 4.56 4.56
CA PHE A 53 2.06 4.98 4.95
C PHE A 53 1.70 4.44 6.33
N TYR A 54 0.89 5.20 7.05
CA TYR A 54 0.45 4.88 8.41
C TYR A 54 -0.87 4.12 8.37
N SER A 55 -0.99 3.10 9.23
CA SER A 55 -2.21 2.29 9.38
C SER A 55 -3.16 2.84 10.44
N VAL A 56 -2.71 3.83 11.21
CA VAL A 56 -3.45 4.47 12.30
C VAL A 56 -3.26 5.98 12.27
N PHE A 57 -4.26 6.70 12.76
CA PHE A 57 -4.14 8.12 13.07
C PHE A 57 -3.29 8.33 14.33
N ALA A 58 -2.89 9.58 14.59
CA ALA A 58 -2.09 9.95 15.77
C ALA A 58 -2.76 9.61 17.12
N ASN A 59 -4.08 9.46 17.15
CA ASN A 59 -4.85 9.02 18.33
C ASN A 59 -4.93 7.49 18.47
N GLY A 60 -4.27 6.73 17.59
CA GLY A 60 -4.24 5.26 17.59
C GLY A 60 -5.42 4.56 16.93
N THR A 61 -6.43 5.29 16.42
CA THR A 61 -7.56 4.66 15.70
C THR A 61 -7.16 4.27 14.28
N ILE A 62 -7.72 3.18 13.76
CA ILE A 62 -7.42 2.66 12.42
C ILE A 62 -7.77 3.71 11.36
N ASP A 63 -6.83 3.97 10.45
CA ASP A 63 -7.08 4.78 9.26
C ASP A 63 -7.60 3.88 8.11
N GLN A 64 -8.87 4.00 7.78
CA GLN A 64 -9.48 3.25 6.67
C GLN A 64 -8.91 3.65 5.30
N ALA A 65 -8.42 4.88 5.15
CA ALA A 65 -7.77 5.35 3.92
C ALA A 65 -6.43 4.64 3.67
N SER A 66 -5.84 4.03 4.70
CA SER A 66 -4.61 3.22 4.60
C SER A 66 -4.82 1.84 3.99
N LEU A 67 -6.08 1.42 3.74
CA LEU A 67 -6.35 0.21 2.99
C LEU A 67 -5.65 0.33 1.64
N HIS A 68 -4.85 -0.68 1.32
CA HIS A 68 -4.07 -0.70 0.10
C HIS A 68 -4.08 -2.08 -0.52
N GLY A 69 -3.78 -2.14 -1.81
CA GLY A 69 -3.66 -3.38 -2.56
C GLY A 69 -2.65 -3.25 -3.69
N SER A 70 -2.26 -4.39 -4.26
CA SER A 70 -1.48 -4.39 -5.50
C SER A 70 -2.43 -4.55 -6.68
N CYS A 71 -2.38 -3.61 -7.61
CA CYS A 71 -3.01 -3.77 -8.90
C CYS A 71 -2.38 -4.97 -9.65
N PRO A 72 -3.14 -5.62 -10.56
CA PRO A 72 -2.59 -6.65 -11.43
C PRO A 72 -1.40 -6.12 -12.24
N VAL A 73 -0.34 -6.92 -12.34
CA VAL A 73 0.77 -6.67 -13.28
C VAL A 73 0.29 -7.10 -14.66
N ILE A 74 0.38 -6.20 -15.63
CA ILE A 74 -0.01 -6.46 -17.01
C ILE A 74 1.21 -6.90 -17.82
N GLU A 75 2.36 -6.24 -17.63
CA GLU A 75 3.62 -6.58 -18.28
C GLU A 75 4.83 -6.40 -17.35
N GLY A 76 5.70 -7.41 -17.31
CA GLY A 76 6.89 -7.47 -16.46
C GLY A 76 6.65 -8.21 -15.15
N GLU A 77 7.46 -7.89 -14.12
CA GLU A 77 7.37 -8.50 -12.79
C GLU A 77 7.52 -7.45 -11.70
N LYS A 78 6.73 -7.59 -10.63
CA LYS A 78 6.76 -6.71 -9.46
C LYS A 78 7.41 -7.42 -8.28
N TRP A 79 8.56 -6.91 -7.84
CA TRP A 79 9.25 -7.34 -6.64
C TRP A 79 9.18 -6.24 -5.58
N VAL A 80 8.77 -6.59 -4.35
CA VAL A 80 8.61 -5.65 -3.24
C VAL A 80 9.11 -6.28 -1.95
N ALA A 81 9.80 -5.49 -1.12
CA ALA A 81 10.03 -5.82 0.28
C ALA A 81 9.12 -4.97 1.16
N THR A 82 8.43 -5.62 2.10
CA THR A 82 7.52 -4.95 3.04
C THR A 82 8.11 -4.99 4.45
N LYS A 83 8.31 -3.84 5.08
CA LYS A 83 8.60 -3.73 6.51
C LYS A 83 7.37 -3.21 7.23
N TRP A 84 6.83 -4.02 8.14
CA TRP A 84 5.80 -3.58 9.08
C TRP A 84 6.44 -2.94 10.30
N ILE A 85 6.04 -1.71 10.59
CA ILE A 85 6.48 -0.96 11.77
C ILE A 85 5.42 -1.15 12.84
N ARG A 86 5.84 -1.56 14.03
CA ARG A 86 4.96 -1.85 15.17
C ARG A 86 5.26 -0.90 16.32
N ASP A 87 4.23 -0.62 17.11
CA ASP A 87 4.29 0.26 18.30
C ASP A 87 5.10 -0.33 19.47
N GLN A 88 5.32 -1.64 19.47
CA GLN A 88 6.16 -2.30 20.47
C GLN A 88 7.35 -2.96 19.78
N ASP A 89 8.51 -2.78 20.38
CA ASP A 89 9.72 -3.46 19.99
C ASP A 89 9.52 -4.98 20.10
N GLN A 90 9.81 -5.70 19.02
CA GLN A 90 10.06 -7.11 19.14
C GLN A 90 11.54 -7.21 19.52
N GLU A 91 11.83 -7.58 20.77
CA GLU A 91 13.18 -8.03 21.12
C GLU A 91 13.55 -9.18 20.17
N GLU A 92 14.71 -9.05 19.51
CA GLU A 92 15.27 -10.08 18.62
C GLU A 92 15.78 -11.30 19.39
#